data_AF-A0A529XIP0-F1
#
_entry.id   AF-A0A529XIP0-F1
#
_cell.length_a   1.000
_cell.length_b   1.000
_cell.length_c   1.000
_cell.angle_alpha   90.00
_cell.angle_beta   90.00
_cell.angle_gamma   90.00
#
_symmetry.space_group_name_H-M   'P 1'
#
loop_
_entity.id
_entity.type
_entity.pdbx_description
1 polymer ?
#
loop_
_entity_poly.entity_id
_entity_poly.type
_entity_poly.pdbx_seq_one_letter_code
_entity_poly.pdbx_strand_id
1 'polypeptide(L)'
;MADPFSDLAALPTFYTDATMKTMKSMAGFKKAWVAMPKHDRVKMTKACNDPATSKPRAQFCANVLAWAEPISGARRALWNTGSA
;
A
#
# COMPACT_ATOMS: atom_id res chain seq x y z
N MET A 1 -13.54 -15.23 -3.82
CA MET A 1 -12.83 -14.78 -2.61
C MET A 1 -12.88 -13.27 -2.66
N ALA A 2 -13.59 -12.63 -1.72
CA ALA A 2 -13.72 -11.18 -1.72
C ALA A 2 -12.34 -10.58 -1.50
N ASP A 3 -11.91 -9.82 -2.48
CA ASP A 3 -10.61 -9.19 -2.43
C ASP A 3 -10.71 -8.01 -1.45
N PRO A 4 -10.00 -8.01 -0.31
CA PRO A 4 -10.12 -6.96 0.71
C PRO A 4 -9.74 -5.58 0.17
N PHE A 5 -9.11 -5.53 -1.00
CA PHE A 5 -8.82 -4.32 -1.76
C PHE A 5 -10.02 -3.87 -2.63
N SER A 6 -10.85 -4.77 -3.15
CA SER A 6 -12.01 -4.40 -3.97
C SER A 6 -13.08 -3.59 -3.22
N ASP A 7 -13.16 -3.74 -1.89
CA ASP A 7 -14.08 -3.00 -1.02
C ASP A 7 -13.48 -1.66 -0.54
N LEU A 8 -12.18 -1.45 -0.72
CA LEU A 8 -11.52 -0.23 -0.30
C LEU A 8 -11.86 0.90 -1.29
N ALA A 9 -12.86 1.72 -0.96
CA ALA A 9 -13.21 2.92 -1.71
C ALA A 9 -12.02 3.91 -1.87
N ALA A 10 -11.00 3.80 -1.01
CA ALA A 10 -9.78 4.58 -1.10
C ALA A 10 -8.79 4.05 -2.16
N LEU A 11 -8.93 2.83 -2.67
CA LEU A 11 -7.97 2.24 -3.60
C LEU A 11 -7.74 3.06 -4.88
N PRO A 12 -8.78 3.60 -5.54
CA PRO A 12 -8.62 4.48 -6.70
C PRO A 12 -7.75 5.70 -6.42
N THR A 13 -7.69 6.18 -5.16
CA THR A 13 -6.89 7.35 -4.81
C THR A 13 -5.38 7.11 -4.92
N PHE A 14 -4.94 5.85 -4.96
CA PHE A 14 -3.54 5.45 -5.13
C PHE A 14 -3.12 5.27 -6.59
N TYR A 15 -4.07 5.30 -7.53
CA TYR A 15 -3.82 5.13 -8.95
C TYR A 15 -4.06 6.44 -9.70
N THR A 16 -3.33 6.65 -10.79
CA THR A 16 -3.55 7.77 -11.70
C THR A 16 -4.60 7.45 -12.75
N ASP A 17 -4.85 6.16 -12.98
CA ASP A 17 -5.69 5.66 -14.04
C ASP A 17 -6.92 4.92 -13.47
N ALA A 18 -8.06 5.06 -14.15
CA ALA A 18 -9.33 4.43 -13.76
C ALA A 18 -9.28 2.89 -13.80
N THR A 19 -8.38 2.32 -14.62
CA THR A 19 -8.16 0.86 -14.68
C THR A 19 -7.31 0.33 -13.53
N MET A 20 -6.82 1.21 -12.63
CA MET A 20 -5.98 0.86 -11.49
C MET A 20 -4.74 0.03 -11.88
N LYS A 21 -4.18 0.29 -13.07
CA LYS A 21 -2.90 -0.29 -13.52
C LYS A 21 -1.71 0.59 -13.14
N THR A 22 -1.87 1.90 -13.29
CA THR A 22 -0.80 2.88 -13.08
C THR A 22 -0.92 3.49 -11.68
N MET A 23 -0.02 3.11 -10.78
CA MET A 23 0.05 3.71 -9.46
C MET A 23 0.57 5.14 -9.53
N LYS A 24 0.10 5.99 -8.61
CA LYS A 24 0.71 7.29 -8.35
C LYS A 24 2.16 7.11 -7.93
N SER A 25 2.97 8.12 -8.22
CA SER A 25 4.33 8.21 -7.71
C SER A 25 4.35 8.05 -6.20
N MET A 26 5.50 7.64 -5.67
CA MET A 26 5.63 7.33 -4.24
C MET A 26 5.20 8.49 -3.32
N ALA A 27 5.40 9.74 -3.76
CA ALA A 27 4.92 10.94 -3.06
C ALA A 27 3.38 11.03 -3.06
N GLY A 28 2.72 10.77 -4.20
CA GLY A 28 1.27 10.72 -4.31
C GLY A 28 0.66 9.56 -3.51
N PHE A 29 1.33 8.40 -3.52
CA PHE A 29 0.97 7.24 -2.72
C PHE A 29 1.02 7.58 -1.22
N LYS A 30 2.12 8.17 -0.74
CA LYS A 30 2.27 8.58 0.66
C LYS A 30 1.15 9.52 1.08
N LYS A 31 0.81 10.52 0.25
CA LYS A 31 -0.26 11.49 0.55
C LYS A 31 -1.62 10.81 0.73
N ALA A 32 -1.97 9.88 -0.17
CA ALA A 32 -3.19 9.08 -0.04
C ALA A 32 -3.14 8.15 1.20
N TRP A 33 -1.99 7.53 1.45
CA TRP A 33 -1.78 6.63 2.59
C TRP A 33 -1.95 7.34 3.94
N VAL A 34 -1.39 8.54 4.10
CA VAL A 34 -1.53 9.31 5.35
C VAL A 34 -2.93 9.89 5.53
N ALA A 35 -3.65 10.16 4.44
CA ALA A 35 -5.03 10.64 4.46
C ALA A 35 -6.04 9.55 4.86
N MET A 36 -5.73 8.28 4.63
CA MET A 36 -6.61 7.18 5.05
C MET A 36 -6.72 7.04 6.58
N PRO A 37 -7.86 6.59 7.12
CA PRO A 37 -7.94 6.25 8.53
C PRO A 37 -7.03 5.07 8.88
N LYS A 38 -6.53 5.05 10.14
CA LYS A 38 -5.59 4.01 10.61
C LYS A 38 -6.15 2.60 10.47
N HIS A 39 -7.45 2.41 10.73
CA HIS A 39 -8.12 1.11 10.60
C HIS A 39 -8.00 0.53 9.19
N ASP A 40 -8.17 1.38 8.17
CA ASP A 40 -8.09 0.93 6.77
C ASP A 40 -6.64 0.67 6.36
N ARG A 41 -5.68 1.49 6.84
CA ARG A 41 -4.25 1.21 6.68
C ARG A 41 -3.87 -0.15 7.26
N VAL A 42 -4.40 -0.52 8.42
CA VAL A 42 -4.16 -1.83 9.06
C VAL A 42 -4.77 -2.96 8.24
N LYS A 43 -6.02 -2.82 7.77
CA LYS A 43 -6.65 -3.80 6.86
C LYS A 43 -5.83 -4.00 5.59
N MET A 44 -5.41 -2.91 4.94
CA MET A 44 -4.59 -2.94 3.72
C MET A 44 -3.24 -3.61 3.97
N THR A 45 -2.58 -3.28 5.07
CA THR A 45 -1.31 -3.89 5.46
C THR A 45 -1.48 -5.39 5.70
N LYS A 46 -2.54 -5.80 6.41
CA LYS A 46 -2.83 -7.21 6.70
C LYS A 46 -3.14 -8.00 5.42
N ALA A 47 -3.95 -7.43 4.54
CA ALA A 47 -4.24 -8.00 3.24
C ALA A 47 -2.97 -8.13 2.36
N CYS A 48 -2.04 -7.19 2.47
CA CYS A 48 -0.74 -7.26 1.77
C CYS A 48 0.24 -8.27 2.37
N ASN A 49 0.06 -8.68 3.62
CA ASN A 49 0.81 -9.78 4.23
C ASN A 49 0.26 -11.16 3.85
N ASP A 50 -0.98 -11.23 3.35
CA ASP A 50 -1.56 -12.49 2.87
C ASP A 50 -1.06 -12.82 1.45
N PRO A 51 -0.41 -13.98 1.22
CA PRO A 51 0.18 -14.32 -0.07
C PRO A 51 -0.86 -14.59 -1.17
N ALA A 52 -2.08 -15.02 -0.83
CA ALA A 52 -3.14 -15.21 -1.82
C ALA A 52 -3.63 -13.86 -2.38
N THR A 53 -3.65 -12.83 -1.52
CA THR A 53 -4.15 -11.50 -1.86
C THR A 53 -3.06 -10.54 -2.36
N SER A 54 -1.82 -10.74 -1.89
CA SER A 54 -0.64 -9.95 -2.27
C SER A 54 -0.14 -10.28 -3.67
N LYS A 55 -0.23 -11.55 -4.11
CA LYS A 55 0.18 -11.99 -5.47
C LYS A 55 -0.38 -11.11 -6.60
N PRO A 56 -1.71 -10.88 -6.72
CA PRO A 56 -2.27 -10.05 -7.80
C PRO A 56 -1.95 -8.56 -7.65
N ARG A 57 -1.50 -8.09 -6.48
CA ARG A 57 -1.22 -6.69 -6.17
C ARG A 57 0.19 -6.49 -5.60
N ALA A 58 1.16 -7.27 -6.06
CA ALA A 58 2.49 -7.33 -5.46
C ALA A 58 3.19 -5.96 -5.42
N GLN A 59 3.14 -5.19 -6.51
CA GLN A 59 3.70 -3.83 -6.53
C GLN A 59 2.98 -2.87 -5.57
N PHE A 60 1.65 -2.95 -5.48
CA PHE A 60 0.87 -2.12 -4.56
C PHE A 60 1.20 -2.47 -3.12
N CYS A 61 1.31 -3.76 -2.82
CA CYS A 61 1.65 -4.25 -1.51
C CYS A 61 3.09 -3.94 -1.10
N ALA A 62 4.04 -3.92 -2.03
CA ALA A 62 5.39 -3.42 -1.76
C ALA A 62 5.35 -1.96 -1.29
N ASN A 63 4.56 -1.09 -1.93
CA ASN A 63 4.38 0.30 -1.51
C ASN A 63 3.66 0.39 -0.16
N VAL A 64 2.54 -0.30 0.02
CA VAL A 64 1.80 -0.35 1.31
C VAL A 64 2.75 -0.74 2.45
N LEU A 65 3.51 -1.82 2.29
CA LEU A 65 4.42 -2.34 3.30
C LEU A 65 5.62 -1.40 3.55
N ALA A 66 6.01 -0.57 2.58
CA ALA A 66 7.04 0.46 2.77
C ALA A 66 6.56 1.62 3.65
N TRP A 67 5.26 1.96 3.59
CA TRP A 67 4.66 3.05 4.37
C TRP A 67 3.88 2.60 5.61
N ALA A 68 3.62 1.30 5.73
CA ALA A 68 3.07 0.69 6.93
C ALA A 68 4.10 0.86 8.05
N GLU A 69 3.89 1.92 8.84
CA GLU A 69 4.64 2.17 10.06
C GLU A 69 4.48 0.97 11.02
N PRO A 70 5.49 0.65 11.84
CA PRO A 70 5.62 -0.62 12.53
C PRO A 70 4.38 -1.09 13.29
N ILE A 71 3.98 -2.34 13.07
CA ILE A 71 4.31 -3.38 14.05
C ILE A 71 5.78 -3.89 13.93
N SER A 72 6.52 -3.58 12.85
CA SER A 72 7.96 -3.87 12.72
C SER A 72 8.81 -2.69 12.21
N GLY A 73 9.63 -2.11 13.10
CA GLY A 73 10.57 -0.98 12.91
C GLY A 73 11.56 -1.09 11.76
N ALA A 74 11.76 -2.29 11.23
CA ALA A 74 12.90 -2.60 10.36
C ALA A 74 12.77 -2.07 8.93
N ARG A 75 11.55 -1.88 8.39
CA ARG A 75 11.38 -1.65 6.94
C ARG A 75 11.59 -0.19 6.51
N ARG A 76 11.42 0.78 7.42
CA ARG A 76 11.68 2.21 7.17
C ARG A 76 13.19 2.50 7.01
N ALA A 77 14.06 1.71 7.64
CA ALA A 77 15.51 1.84 7.53
C ALA A 77 16.03 1.45 6.13
N LEU A 78 15.43 0.44 5.49
CA LEU A 78 15.84 -0.06 4.16
C LEU A 78 15.61 0.95 3.02
N TRP A 79 14.69 1.90 3.18
CA TRP A 79 14.44 2.93 2.16
C TRP A 79 15.29 4.19 2.37
N ASN A 80 15.78 4.43 3.59
CA ASN A 80 16.63 5.59 3.88
C ASN A 80 18.11 5.36 3.52
N THR A 81 18.49 4.13 3.12
CA THR A 81 19.86 3.75 2.77
C THR A 81 20.05 3.49 1.27
N GLY A 82 19.18 3.99 0.39
CA GLY A 82 19.21 3.66 -1.04
C GLY A 82 18.76 4.79 -1.96
N SER A 83 19.42 5.94 -1.90
CA SER A 83 19.47 6.94 -2.98
C SER A 83 20.71 7.81 -2.78
N ALA A 84 21.87 7.25 -3.15
CA ALA A 84 23.04 7.97 -3.60
C ALA A 84 23.50 7.30 -4.90
#